data_AF-A0A2N2BM00-F1
#
_entry.id   AF-A0A2N2BM00-F1
#
_cell.length_a   1.000
_cell.length_b   1.000
_cell.length_c   1.000
_cell.angle_alpha   90.00
_cell.angle_beta   90.00
_cell.angle_gamma   90.00
#
_symmetry.space_group_name_H-M   'P 1'
#
loop_
_entity.id
_entity.type
_entity.pdbx_description
1 polymer ?
#
loop_
_entity_poly.entity_id
_entity_poly.type
_entity_poly.pdbx_seq_one_letter_code
_entity_poly.pdbx_strand_id
1 'polypeptide(L)'
;MIESLFSTTLTETLTIQTALSVIFASLFMGLFISFVYTRTRGKDGYSPGFVVTLIMLPAIIAIIILLVGNNVARAFSLAGAFSLIRFRSAPGDPI
;
A
#
# COMPACT_ATOMS: atom_id res chain seq x y z
N MET A 1 -14.97 0.22 25.85
CA MET A 1 -14.60 -0.58 24.66
C MET A 1 -13.65 0.18 23.73
N ILE A 2 -13.91 1.46 23.41
CA ILE A 2 -13.00 2.27 22.58
C ILE A 2 -11.64 2.51 23.26
N GLU A 3 -11.59 2.71 24.57
CA GLU A 3 -10.33 2.85 25.34
C GLU A 3 -9.45 1.59 25.31
N SER A 4 -10.04 0.40 25.10
CA SER A 4 -9.28 -0.84 24.92
C SER A 4 -8.51 -0.86 23.59
N LEU A 5 -9.03 -0.20 22.55
CA LEU A 5 -8.37 -0.07 21.25
C LEU A 5 -7.20 0.91 21.32
N PHE A 6 -7.31 1.97 22.12
CA PHE A 6 -6.23 2.93 22.34
C PHE A 6 -5.14 2.42 23.29
N SER A 7 -5.49 1.53 24.24
CA SER A 7 -4.54 0.90 25.18
C SER A 7 -3.88 -0.37 24.63
N THR A 8 -4.49 -1.06 23.66
CA THR A 8 -3.86 -2.17 22.91
C THR A 8 -2.96 -1.61 21.80
N THR A 9 -2.10 -0.68 22.18
CA THR A 9 -0.96 -0.34 21.37
C THR A 9 0.14 -1.33 21.72
N LEU A 10 0.02 -2.53 21.15
CA LEU A 10 1.09 -3.52 21.22
C LEU A 10 2.37 -2.80 20.82
N THR A 11 3.32 -2.76 21.74
CA THR A 11 4.65 -2.22 21.48
C THR A 11 5.36 -3.22 20.58
N GLU A 12 4.92 -3.32 19.33
CA GLU A 12 5.76 -3.85 18.27
C GLU A 12 6.87 -2.82 18.11
N THR A 13 7.98 -3.07 18.81
CA THR A 13 9.23 -2.41 18.51
C THR A 13 9.50 -2.65 17.02
N LEU A 14 9.54 -1.57 16.24
CA LEU A 14 10.01 -1.57 14.86
C LEU A 14 11.46 -2.04 14.86
N THR A 15 11.66 -3.34 14.76
CA THR A 15 12.97 -3.92 14.55
C THR A 15 13.32 -3.77 13.07
N ILE A 16 14.60 -3.62 12.77
CA ILE A 16 15.09 -3.57 11.39
C ILE A 16 14.68 -4.83 10.63
N GLN A 17 14.62 -5.97 11.31
CA GLN A 17 14.25 -7.26 10.73
C GLN A 17 12.78 -7.30 10.31
N THR A 18 11.86 -6.81 11.17
CA THR A 18 10.44 -6.73 10.82
C THR A 18 10.19 -5.72 9.70
N ALA A 19 10.84 -4.54 9.75
CA ALA A 19 10.75 -3.54 8.69
C ALA A 19 11.21 -4.09 7.33
N LEU A 20 12.34 -4.81 7.27
CA LEU A 20 12.81 -5.45 6.04
C LEU A 20 11.80 -6.49 5.52
N SER A 21 11.26 -7.33 6.41
CA SER A 21 10.30 -8.37 6.02
C SER A 21 9.00 -7.77 5.44
N VAL A 22 8.51 -6.66 6.00
CA VAL A 22 7.32 -5.95 5.52
C VAL A 22 7.58 -5.35 4.14
N ILE A 23 8.73 -4.72 3.92
CA ILE A 23 9.09 -4.17 2.62
C ILE A 23 9.19 -5.28 1.57
N PHE A 24 9.89 -6.38 1.87
CA PHE A 24 9.98 -7.53 0.97
C PHE A 24 8.62 -8.15 0.65
N ALA A 25 7.78 -8.35 1.66
CA ALA A 25 6.43 -8.88 1.48
C ALA A 25 5.56 -7.95 0.63
N SER A 26 5.63 -6.63 0.87
CA SER A 26 4.86 -5.65 0.09
C SER A 26 5.30 -5.60 -1.38
N LEU A 27 6.61 -5.71 -1.65
CA LEU A 27 7.14 -5.76 -3.00
C LEU A 27 6.75 -7.05 -3.72
N PHE A 28 6.79 -8.18 -3.02
CA PHE A 28 6.31 -9.45 -3.56
C PHE A 28 4.82 -9.41 -3.89
N MET A 29 4.02 -8.79 -3.02
CA MET A 29 2.58 -8.61 -3.25
C MET A 29 2.33 -7.67 -4.44
N GLY A 30 3.09 -6.58 -4.58
CA GLY A 30 3.02 -5.68 -5.73
C GLY A 30 3.35 -6.38 -7.05
N LEU A 31 4.38 -7.23 -7.06
CA LEU A 31 4.70 -8.08 -8.21
C LEU A 31 3.58 -9.07 -8.53
N PHE A 32 2.99 -9.71 -7.51
CA PHE A 32 1.88 -10.64 -7.69
C PHE A 32 0.66 -9.97 -8.34
N ILE A 33 0.27 -8.80 -7.82
CA ILE A 33 -0.86 -8.01 -8.37
C ILE A 33 -0.57 -7.59 -9.81
N SER A 34 0.66 -7.12 -10.08
CA SER A 34 1.12 -6.70 -11.40
C SER A 34 1.11 -7.85 -12.42
N PHE A 35 1.51 -9.05 -11.98
CA PHE A 35 1.46 -10.27 -12.80
C PHE A 35 0.02 -10.64 -13.15
N VAL A 36 -0.88 -10.65 -12.16
CA VAL A 36 -2.31 -10.93 -12.38
C VAL A 36 -2.93 -9.88 -13.33
N TYR A 37 -2.57 -8.61 -13.16
CA TYR A 37 -3.03 -7.52 -14.03
C TYR A 37 -2.61 -7.73 -15.49
N THR A 38 -1.33 -8.01 -15.71
CA THR A 38 -0.77 -8.22 -17.06
C THR A 38 -1.37 -9.47 -17.70
N ARG A 39 -1.58 -10.54 -16.92
CA ARG A 39 -2.22 -11.78 -17.38
C ARG A 39 -3.68 -11.55 -17.81
N THR A 40 -4.41 -10.74 -17.06
CA THR A 40 -5.83 -10.47 -17.30
C THR A 40 -6.05 -9.53 -18.48
N ARG A 41 -5.20 -8.49 -18.61
CA ARG A 41 -5.31 -7.46 -19.67
C ARG A 41 -4.50 -7.73 -20.94
N GLY A 42 -3.89 -8.91 -21.06
CA GLY A 42 -3.05 -9.27 -22.21
C GLY A 42 -3.75 -9.19 -23.59
N LYS A 43 -5.08 -9.06 -23.65
CA LYS A 43 -5.85 -8.92 -24.90
C LYS A 43 -6.27 -7.48 -25.23
N ASP A 44 -6.39 -6.60 -24.23
CA ASP A 44 -6.98 -5.25 -24.40
C ASP A 44 -5.90 -4.14 -24.48
N GLY A 45 -4.62 -4.51 -24.46
CA GLY A 45 -3.51 -3.57 -24.34
C GLY A 45 -3.34 -3.10 -22.89
N TYR A 46 -2.09 -2.94 -22.45
CA TYR A 46 -1.79 -2.40 -21.12
C TYR A 46 -0.73 -1.30 -21.22
N SER A 47 -0.86 -0.27 -20.39
CA SER A 47 0.17 0.75 -20.25
C SER A 47 1.30 0.21 -19.37
N PRO A 48 2.54 0.10 -19.88
CA PRO A 48 3.67 -0.39 -19.08
C PRO A 48 3.96 0.52 -17.88
N GLY A 49 3.69 1.83 -17.99
CA GLY A 49 3.82 2.77 -16.88
C GLY A 49 2.88 2.42 -15.71
N PHE A 50 1.66 1.96 -16.01
CA PHE A 50 0.69 1.55 -14.99
C PHE A 50 1.10 0.26 -14.26
N VAL A 51 1.77 -0.65 -14.96
CA VAL A 51 2.29 -1.89 -14.37
C VAL A 51 3.39 -1.59 -13.35
N VAL A 52 4.26 -0.62 -13.64
CA VAL A 52 5.31 -0.18 -12.71
C VAL A 52 4.73 0.50 -11.48
N THR A 53 3.72 1.36 -11.64
CA THR A 53 3.07 2.02 -10.49
C THR A 53 2.34 1.01 -9.59
N LEU A 54 1.73 -0.02 -10.16
CA LEU A 54 1.11 -1.13 -9.41
C LEU A 54 2.12 -1.89 -8.52
N ILE A 55 3.37 -2.03 -8.97
CA ILE A 55 4.42 -2.70 -8.19
C ILE A 55 4.91 -1.78 -7.06
N MET A 56 5.11 -0.49 -7.34
CA MET A 56 5.67 0.47 -6.38
C MET A 56 4.67 0.89 -5.30
N LEU A 57 3.39 1.01 -5.63
CA LEU A 57 2.38 1.57 -4.74
C LEU A 57 2.23 0.79 -3.41
N PRO A 58 2.17 -0.55 -3.38
CA PRO A 58 2.14 -1.32 -2.13
C PRO A 58 3.37 -1.09 -1.25
N ALA A 59 4.56 -0.99 -1.85
CA ALA A 59 5.80 -0.73 -1.11
C ALA A 59 5.81 0.67 -0.48
N ILE A 60 5.35 1.68 -1.24
CA ILE A 60 5.22 3.05 -0.72
C ILE A 60 4.24 3.09 0.46
N ILE A 61 3.08 2.44 0.34
CA ILE A 61 2.08 2.39 1.42
C ILE A 61 2.64 1.68 2.66
N ALA A 62 3.35 0.56 2.47
CA ALA A 62 3.96 -0.17 3.58
C ALA A 62 4.97 0.70 4.37
N ILE A 63 5.82 1.46 3.67
CA ILE A 63 6.75 2.41 4.31
C ILE A 63 6.00 3.49 5.09
N ILE A 64 4.92 4.03 4.53
CA ILE A 64 4.12 5.05 5.19
C ILE A 64 3.48 4.50 6.47
N ILE A 65 2.95 3.27 6.45
CA ILE A 65 2.36 2.64 7.64
C ILE A 65 3.42 2.37 8.71
N LEU A 66 4.61 1.89 8.33
CA LEU A 66 5.73 1.72 9.25
C LEU A 66 6.13 3.05 9.91
N LEU A 67 6.11 4.16 9.17
CA LEU A 67 6.43 5.49 9.69
C LEU A 67 5.36 6.05 10.64
N VAL A 68 4.09 5.71 10.42
CA VAL A 68 2.99 6.03 11.34
C VAL A 68 3.19 5.31 12.68
N GLY A 69 3.63 4.04 12.61
CA GLY A 69 3.93 3.21 13.78
C GLY A 69 2.73 3.14 14.74
N ASN A 70 3.00 3.38 16.02
CA ASN A 70 2.01 3.25 17.10
C ASN A 70 1.14 4.50 17.34
N ASN A 71 1.11 5.45 16.40
CA ASN A 71 0.36 6.70 16.59
C ASN A 71 -1.00 6.67 15.89
N VAL A 72 -2.05 6.42 16.68
CA VAL A 72 -3.43 6.34 16.18
C VAL A 72 -3.88 7.63 15.49
N ALA A 73 -3.51 8.81 15.99
CA ALA A 73 -3.88 10.07 15.36
C ALA A 73 -3.25 10.23 13.96
N ARG A 74 -2.00 9.81 13.79
CA ARG A 74 -1.32 9.78 12.47
C ARG A 74 -1.97 8.77 11.53
N ALA A 75 -2.31 7.58 12.03
CA ALA A 75 -2.99 6.54 11.25
C ALA A 75 -4.37 7.01 10.74
N PHE A 76 -5.17 7.63 11.61
CA PHE A 76 -6.46 8.19 11.22
C PHE A 76 -6.34 9.36 10.24
N SER A 77 -5.36 10.24 10.45
CA SER A 77 -5.08 11.34 9.51
C SER A 77 -4.70 10.81 8.12
N LEU A 78 -3.88 9.75 8.06
CA LEU A 78 -3.51 9.08 6.81
C LEU A 78 -4.72 8.47 6.10
N ALA A 79 -5.57 7.74 6.83
CA ALA A 79 -6.80 7.16 6.28
C ALA A 79 -7.72 8.25 5.71
N GLY A 80 -7.84 9.38 6.41
CA GLY A 80 -8.56 10.55 5.94
C GLY A 80 -7.94 11.16 4.68
N ALA A 81 -6.61 11.31 4.63
CA ALA A 81 -5.92 11.82 3.45
C ALA A 81 -6.14 10.92 2.22
N PHE A 82 -6.07 9.60 2.39
CA PHE A 82 -6.36 8.64 1.32
C PHE A 82 -7.81 8.72 0.83
N SER A 83 -8.77 8.99 1.72
CA SER A 83 -10.18 9.15 1.33
C SER A 83 -10.42 10.35 0.40
N LEU A 84 -9.54 11.35 0.44
CA LEU A 84 -9.60 12.53 -0.44
C LEU A 84 -8.93 12.32 -1.79
N ILE A 85 -8.14 11.25 -1.97
CA ILE A 85 -7.49 10.97 -3.25
C ILE A 85 -8.55 10.50 -4.25
N ARG A 86 -8.90 11.39 -5.18
CA ARG A 86 -9.75 11.05 -6.32
C ARG A 86 -8.89 10.50 -7.44
N PHE A 87 -9.04 9.22 -7.77
CA PHE A 87 -8.48 8.69 -9.01
C PHE A 87 -9.13 9.42 -10.20
N ARG A 88 -8.33 10.25 -10.86
CA ARG A 88 -8.76 11.05 -12.02
C ARG A 88 -8.62 10.28 -13.35
N SER A 89 -7.95 9.14 -13.34
CA SER A 89 -7.71 8.33 -14.55
C SER A 89 -8.62 7.10 -14.56
N ALA A 90 -9.31 6.89 -15.69
CA ALA A 90 -10.06 5.65 -15.92
C ALA A 90 -9.07 4.46 -15.95
N PRO A 91 -9.37 3.33 -15.28
CA PRO A 91 -8.48 2.18 -15.30
C PRO A 91 -8.41 1.58 -16.71
N GLY A 92 -7.34 1.85 -17.45
CA GLY A 92 -7.08 1.26 -18.77
C GLY A 92 -7.30 2.19 -19.96
N ASP A 93 -7.27 3.51 -19.79
CA ASP A 93 -7.28 4.44 -20.93
C ASP A 93 -5.91 4.39 -21.64
N PRO A 94 -5.82 3.89 -22.89
CA PRO A 94 -4.59 3.91 -23.66
C PRO A 94 -4.52 5.27 -24.37
N ILE A 95 -3.94 6.27 -23.70
CA ILE A 95 -3.28 7.36 -24.41
C ILE A 95 -1.86 6.94 -24.78
#